data_AF-A0AAW6MDJ6-F1
#
_entry.id   AF-A0AAW6MDJ6-F1
#
_cell.length_a   1.000
_cell.length_b   1.000
_cell.length_c   1.000
_cell.angle_alpha   90.00
_cell.angle_beta   90.00
_cell.angle_gamma   90.00
#
_symmetry.space_group_name_H-M   'P 1'
#
loop_
_entity.id
_entity.type
_entity.pdbx_description
1 polymer ?
#
loop_
_entity_poly.entity_id
_entity_poly.type
_entity_poly.pdbx_seq_one_letter_code
_entity_poly.pdbx_strand_id
1 'polypeptide(L)'
;KAELWKIRDAVHGQMGKKDLEIKPNERVFPVEEGIDFLGYVIRPDYVRLRKRIKQKFARKMHEVISRKRRRELIASFYGMTKHADCNKLFKKLTGKEMR
;
A
#
# COMPACT_ATOMS: atom_id res chain seq x y z
N LYS A 1 -23.40 -5.77 10.28
CA LYS A 1 -22.15 -6.29 10.91
C LYS A 1 -22.05 -7.82 10.89
N ALA A 2 -23.11 -8.58 11.20
CA ALA A 2 -23.09 -10.06 11.14
C ALA A 2 -22.84 -10.64 9.73
N GLU A 3 -23.26 -9.93 8.69
CA GLU A 3 -23.08 -10.36 7.29
C GLU A 3 -21.62 -10.54 6.88
N LEU A 4 -20.72 -9.65 7.33
CA LEU A 4 -19.29 -9.75 7.00
C LEU A 4 -18.66 -11.02 7.57
N TRP A 5 -19.12 -11.46 8.75
CA TRP A 5 -18.70 -12.72 9.34
C TRP A 5 -19.23 -13.92 8.54
N LYS A 6 -20.50 -13.88 8.10
CA LYS A 6 -21.05 -14.91 7.20
C LYS A 6 -20.26 -15.03 5.90
N ILE A 7 -19.88 -13.88 5.31
CA ILE A 7 -19.05 -13.86 4.10
C ILE A 7 -17.67 -14.44 4.38
N ARG A 8 -17.01 -14.05 5.49
CA ARG A 8 -15.73 -14.63 5.91
C ARG A 8 -15.83 -16.15 6.00
N ASP A 9 -16.80 -16.66 6.74
CA ASP A 9 -16.93 -18.11 6.98
C ASP A 9 -17.21 -18.87 5.67
N ALA A 10 -18.01 -18.30 4.77
CA ALA A 10 -18.21 -18.85 3.43
C ALA A 10 -16.89 -18.91 2.62
N VAL A 11 -16.07 -17.86 2.67
CA VAL A 11 -14.76 -17.84 1.99
C VAL A 11 -13.82 -18.90 2.58
N HIS A 12 -13.74 -19.03 3.91
CA HIS A 12 -12.96 -20.09 4.56
C HIS A 12 -13.44 -21.49 4.14
N GLY A 13 -14.76 -21.72 4.10
CA GLY A 13 -15.33 -22.99 3.65
C GLY A 13 -14.99 -23.33 2.20
N GLN A 14 -14.96 -22.34 1.29
CA GLN A 14 -14.56 -22.57 -0.11
C GLN A 14 -13.07 -22.83 -0.26
N MET A 15 -12.21 -22.20 0.56
CA MET A 15 -10.77 -22.47 0.56
C MET A 15 -10.47 -23.88 1.11
N GLY A 16 -11.18 -24.29 2.16
CA GLY A 16 -11.03 -25.64 2.73
C GLY A 16 -11.37 -26.76 1.73
N LYS A 17 -12.37 -26.56 0.85
CA LYS A 17 -12.69 -27.50 -0.24
C LYS A 17 -11.55 -27.68 -1.26
N LYS A 18 -10.57 -26.78 -1.27
CA LYS A 18 -9.40 -26.79 -2.15
C LYS A 18 -8.12 -27.18 -1.39
N ASP A 19 -8.24 -27.66 -0.16
CA ASP A 19 -7.12 -27.96 0.73
C ASP A 19 -6.22 -26.73 0.99
N LEU A 20 -6.82 -25.54 1.00
CA LEU A 20 -6.15 -24.28 1.31
C LEU A 20 -6.61 -23.74 2.67
N GLU A 21 -5.65 -23.28 3.46
CA GLU A 21 -5.89 -22.62 4.74
C GLU A 21 -5.63 -21.12 4.64
N ILE A 22 -6.59 -20.32 5.12
CA ILE A 22 -6.42 -18.87 5.25
C ILE A 22 -5.61 -18.59 6.50
N LYS A 23 -4.58 -17.76 6.36
CA LYS A 23 -3.68 -17.41 7.46
C LYS A 23 -4.46 -16.78 8.64
N PRO A 24 -4.30 -17.26 9.90
CA PRO A 24 -5.11 -16.89 11.08
C PRO A 24 -5.07 -15.43 11.58
N ASN A 25 -4.35 -14.55 10.90
CA ASN A 25 -4.22 -13.14 11.29
C ASN A 25 -5.15 -12.21 10.48
N GLU A 26 -6.04 -12.79 9.70
CA GLU A 26 -7.18 -12.14 9.06
C GLU A 26 -8.22 -11.73 10.11
N ARG A 27 -8.92 -10.62 9.86
CA ARG A 27 -9.98 -10.15 10.75
C ARG A 27 -11.00 -9.34 9.99
N VAL A 28 -12.23 -9.31 10.51
CA VAL A 28 -13.24 -8.31 10.16
C VAL A 28 -13.06 -7.13 11.09
N PHE A 29 -12.86 -5.94 10.54
CA PHE A 29 -12.55 -4.74 11.33
C PHE A 29 -13.07 -3.46 10.65
N PRO A 30 -13.24 -2.37 11.42
CA PRO A 30 -13.65 -1.08 10.86
C PRO A 30 -12.63 -0.52 9.86
N VAL A 31 -13.11 0.08 8.78
CA VAL A 31 -12.26 0.61 7.70
C VAL A 31 -11.42 1.81 8.17
N GLU A 32 -11.81 2.43 9.28
CA GLU A 32 -11.11 3.52 9.95
C GLU A 32 -9.75 3.08 10.51
N GLU A 33 -9.53 1.79 10.79
CA GLU A 33 -8.19 1.29 11.17
C GLU A 33 -7.21 1.34 9.97
N GLY A 34 -7.75 1.39 8.74
CA GLY A 34 -7.01 1.43 7.48
C GLY A 34 -6.87 0.03 6.88
N ILE A 35 -7.48 -0.16 5.70
CA ILE A 35 -7.36 -1.40 4.95
C ILE A 35 -6.01 -1.42 4.27
N ASP A 36 -5.21 -2.44 4.57
CA ASP A 36 -3.88 -2.54 4.01
C ASP A 36 -3.86 -3.46 2.77
N PHE A 37 -3.65 -2.87 1.59
CA PHE A 37 -3.73 -3.57 0.32
C PHE A 37 -2.72 -3.05 -0.71
N LEU A 38 -1.99 -3.96 -1.35
CA LEU A 38 -1.01 -3.69 -2.43
C LEU A 38 0.00 -2.55 -2.16
N GLY A 39 0.32 -2.28 -0.89
CA GLY A 39 1.25 -1.22 -0.51
C GLY A 39 0.61 0.10 -0.11
N TYR A 40 -0.72 0.16 -0.06
CA TYR A 40 -1.51 1.29 0.38
C TYR A 40 -2.24 0.98 1.69
N VAL A 41 -2.47 2.03 2.47
CA VAL A 41 -3.36 2.03 3.64
C VAL A 41 -4.54 2.91 3.27
N ILE A 42 -5.67 2.27 2.96
CA ILE A 42 -6.90 2.89 2.47
C ILE A 42 -7.79 3.20 3.66
N ARG A 43 -8.17 4.47 3.82
CA ARG A 43 -9.12 4.96 4.82
C ARG A 43 -10.28 5.67 4.13
N PRO A 44 -11.39 5.94 4.83
CA PRO A 44 -12.56 6.57 4.23
C PRO A 44 -12.28 7.92 3.57
N ASP A 45 -11.36 8.69 4.14
CA ASP A 45 -11.07 10.08 3.80
C ASP A 45 -9.77 10.28 3.01
N TYR A 46 -8.82 9.34 3.11
CA TYR A 46 -7.55 9.41 2.39
C TYR A 46 -6.90 8.04 2.20
N VAL A 47 -5.96 7.98 1.26
CA VAL A 47 -5.11 6.82 1.02
C VAL A 47 -3.66 7.18 1.30
N ARG A 48 -2.96 6.38 2.10
CA ARG A 48 -1.53 6.57 2.38
C ARG A 48 -0.68 5.47 1.79
N LEU A 49 0.53 5.80 1.39
CA LEU A 49 1.54 4.81 1.02
C LEU A 49 2.15 4.14 2.27
N ARG A 50 2.33 2.81 2.25
CA ARG A 50 2.96 2.06 3.35
C ARG A 50 4.35 2.61 3.69
N LYS A 51 4.66 2.65 4.99
CA LYS A 51 5.94 3.16 5.52
C LYS A 51 7.17 2.48 4.90
N ARG A 52 7.12 1.16 4.71
CA ARG A 52 8.22 0.38 4.11
C ARG A 52 8.57 0.87 2.70
N ILE A 53 7.57 1.24 1.91
CA ILE A 53 7.76 1.65 0.51
C ILE A 53 8.49 2.99 0.45
N LYS A 54 7.99 4.01 1.18
CA LYS A 54 8.65 5.33 1.22
C LYS A 54 10.07 5.26 1.79
N GLN A 55 10.30 4.38 2.78
CA GLN A 55 11.64 4.18 3.35
C GLN A 55 12.60 3.49 2.37
N LYS A 56 12.14 2.44 1.67
CA LYS A 56 12.96 1.75 0.66
C LYS A 56 13.33 2.70 -0.48
N PHE A 57 12.38 3.52 -0.94
CA PHE A 57 12.65 4.54 -1.94
C PHE A 57 13.68 5.58 -1.46
N ALA A 58 13.49 6.14 -0.26
CA ALA A 58 14.41 7.13 0.31
C ALA A 58 15.84 6.59 0.45
N ARG A 59 16.01 5.36 0.97
CA ARG A 59 17.32 4.70 1.07
C ARG A 59 17.95 4.50 -0.31
N LYS A 60 17.16 4.04 -1.30
CA LYS A 60 17.67 3.85 -2.66
C LYS A 60 18.09 5.17 -3.32
N MET A 61 17.34 6.25 -3.09
CA MET A 61 17.69 7.58 -3.59
C MET A 61 18.94 8.16 -2.93
N HIS A 62 19.28 7.72 -1.72
CA HIS A 62 20.55 8.09 -1.07
C HIS A 62 21.74 7.36 -1.69
N GLU A 63 21.61 6.06 -1.96
CA GLU A 63 22.68 5.23 -2.55
C GLU A 63 23.00 5.59 -4.01
N VAL A 64 21.99 5.96 -4.80
CA VAL A 64 22.14 6.11 -6.25
C VAL A 64 22.71 7.48 -6.62
N ILE A 65 23.93 7.46 -7.17
CA ILE A 65 24.63 8.64 -7.71
C ILE A 65 24.16 8.95 -9.15
N SER A 66 23.93 7.91 -9.98
CA SER A 66 23.57 8.08 -11.41
C SER A 66 22.29 8.88 -11.62
N ARG A 67 22.39 10.00 -12.35
CA ARG A 67 21.26 10.88 -12.67
C ARG A 67 20.19 10.17 -13.49
N LYS A 68 20.57 9.31 -14.45
CA LYS A 68 19.64 8.50 -15.24
C LYS A 68 18.83 7.57 -14.34
N ARG A 69 19.51 6.82 -13.48
CA ARG A 69 18.84 5.87 -12.57
C ARG A 69 17.93 6.57 -11.57
N ARG A 70 18.32 7.75 -11.05
CA ARG A 70 17.45 8.57 -10.19
C ARG A 70 16.14 8.96 -10.89
N ARG A 71 16.17 9.33 -12.18
CA ARG A 71 14.96 9.66 -12.95
C ARG A 71 14.02 8.46 -13.08
N GLU A 72 14.56 7.28 -13.39
CA GLU A 72 13.78 6.03 -13.49
C GLU A 72 13.10 5.68 -12.15
N LEU A 73 13.85 5.79 -11.05
CA LEU A 73 13.31 5.54 -9.70
C LEU A 73 12.22 6.54 -9.34
N ILE A 74 12.40 7.83 -9.64
CA ILE A 74 11.39 8.86 -9.40
C ILE A 74 10.12 8.57 -10.20
N ALA A 75 10.23 8.15 -11.47
CA ALA A 75 9.08 7.82 -12.30
C ALA A 75 8.32 6.59 -11.75
N SER A 76 9.04 5.54 -11.35
CA SER A 76 8.46 4.36 -10.70
C SER A 76 7.75 4.74 -9.39
N PHE A 77 8.37 5.60 -8.58
CA PHE A 77 7.77 6.05 -7.32
C PHE A 77 6.55 6.96 -7.55
N TYR A 78 6.59 7.82 -8.57
CA TYR A 78 5.45 8.66 -8.97
C TYR A 78 4.22 7.80 -9.29
N GLY A 79 4.40 6.68 -9.99
CA GLY A 79 3.31 5.74 -10.28
C GLY A 79 2.58 5.28 -9.01
N MET A 80 3.32 4.97 -7.93
CA MET A 80 2.68 4.60 -6.67
C MET A 80 2.08 5.80 -5.92
N THR A 81 2.80 6.92 -5.85
CA THR A 81 2.30 8.08 -5.10
C THR A 81 1.11 8.74 -5.76
N LYS A 82 0.93 8.60 -7.08
CA LYS A 82 -0.20 9.16 -7.84
C LYS A 82 -1.55 8.60 -7.39
N HIS A 83 -1.59 7.38 -6.90
CA HIS A 83 -2.81 6.72 -6.43
C HIS A 83 -3.03 6.87 -4.91
N ALA A 84 -2.33 7.79 -4.25
CA ALA A 84 -2.45 8.04 -2.82
C ALA A 84 -2.26 9.53 -2.50
N ASP A 85 -2.65 9.95 -1.29
CA ASP A 85 -2.49 11.30 -0.77
C ASP A 85 -1.04 11.58 -0.37
N CYS A 86 -0.19 11.68 -1.40
CA CYS A 86 1.26 11.67 -1.25
C CYS A 86 1.94 12.90 -1.85
N ASN A 87 1.22 13.96 -2.25
CA ASN A 87 1.80 15.18 -2.83
C ASN A 87 2.95 15.76 -1.98
N LYS A 88 2.71 15.96 -0.69
CA LYS A 88 3.73 16.46 0.26
C LYS A 88 4.89 15.47 0.42
N LEU A 89 4.59 14.17 0.46
CA LEU A 89 5.61 13.12 0.59
C LEU A 89 6.52 13.06 -0.65
N PHE A 90 5.93 13.11 -1.84
CA PHE A 90 6.64 13.07 -3.10
C PHE A 90 7.54 14.30 -3.25
N LYS A 91 7.02 15.50 -2.96
CA LYS A 91 7.82 16.73 -2.93
C LYS A 91 9.00 16.61 -1.97
N LYS A 92 8.76 16.10 -0.75
CA LYS A 92 9.82 15.92 0.26
C LYS A 92 10.92 14.96 -0.19
N LEU A 93 10.57 13.86 -0.87
CA LEU A 93 11.54 12.83 -1.26
C LEU A 93 12.22 13.06 -2.61
N THR A 94 11.62 13.87 -3.50
CA THR A 94 12.10 14.05 -4.88
C THR A 94 12.43 15.49 -5.25
N GLY A 95 12.00 16.46 -4.44
CA GLY A 95 12.07 17.89 -4.74
C GLY A 95 11.15 18.33 -5.89
N LYS A 96 10.17 17.51 -6.28
CA LYS A 96 9.27 17.77 -7.42
C LYS A 96 7.82 17.82 -6.96
N GLU A 97 7.05 18.70 -7.57
CA GLU A 97 5.60 18.69 -7.41
C GLU A 97 5.00 17.53 -8.20
N MET A 98 3.95 16.92 -7.65
CA MET A 98 3.10 16.01 -8.41
C MET A 98 2.16 16.83 -9.29
N ARG A 99 1.98 16.38 -10.54
CA ARG A 99 0.95 16.87 -11.46
C ARG A 99 -0.14 15.84 -11.60
#